data_AF-A0A9D5D4C8-F1
#
_entry.id   AF-A0A9D5D4C8-F1
#
_cell.length_a   1.000
_cell.length_b   1.000
_cell.length_c   1.000
_cell.angle_alpha   90.00
_cell.angle_beta   90.00
_cell.angle_gamma   90.00
#
_symmetry.space_group_name_H-M   'P 1'
#
loop_
_entity.id
_entity.type
_entity.pdbx_description
1 polymer ?
#
loop_
_entity_poly.entity_id
_entity_poly.type
_entity_poly.pdbx_seq_one_letter_code
_entity_poly.pdbx_strand_id
1 'polypeptide(L)'
;MTGKEAAKDMDVASEDEMGRDGMLTLCLPLLSEQDPLFHKKKKLSDARGLSFKFRIKVPSSREEVLQVLNQIVWTARIVHLNEVELYFAEDDNVGPFSPRNELESLHEVLQIVKSLLLNAKAQSIEVLQILFNQTCGMINGVGAQNIVERITDQFDATAEESLLKWGQSHGAATKLRIAYFEGAGRGAVATENLSIGDTALEIPESLIISEDVLCESDMNGVFRELEGISADTMLLLWSMRERYNSESRFRFYFETLPEEFHTGLSFGIDALTAVEGTLLFEELMQAKEHLRQQYDELCPAFMKVVLSDGKLKTCLIPIAGFLNHSICPHIIHYGRVDLSTKSLKFQLSRPCKRGEQCYLSYGNFPGSHFVTFYGFLPKGDNPYDVIPLDIDAPLAEDISAQSASGWTTHMVRGTWLSKNKEHPLNGFPPLLSHLRAIIEDAENQPPPGISRKDEIERALIETIISIFNPMMESLGNSDDFDREKSSWDVKLALNYKDLQKRIISSILASCDIALQMLS
;
A
#
# COMPACT_ATOMS: atom_id res chain seq x y z
N MET A 1 34.78 5.46 -18.94
CA MET A 1 35.87 4.84 -18.17
C MET A 1 35.55 3.37 -18.05
N THR A 2 36.48 2.56 -18.55
CA THR A 2 36.49 1.10 -18.56
C THR A 2 36.76 0.51 -17.17
N GLY A 3 36.25 -0.70 -16.91
CA GLY A 3 36.74 -1.60 -15.87
C GLY A 3 35.58 -2.16 -15.03
N LYS A 4 35.06 -3.35 -15.33
CA LYS A 4 35.48 -4.64 -14.73
C LYS A 4 35.40 -4.62 -13.19
N GLU A 5 34.32 -5.18 -12.66
CA GLU A 5 34.17 -5.80 -11.33
C GLU A 5 32.71 -6.31 -11.26
N ALA A 6 32.33 -7.55 -10.94
CA ALA A 6 33.06 -8.69 -10.41
C ALA A 6 32.41 -9.97 -10.98
N ALA A 7 33.18 -10.76 -11.73
CA ALA A 7 32.89 -12.18 -11.88
C ALA A 7 33.35 -12.84 -10.58
N LYS A 8 32.41 -13.15 -9.68
CA LYS A 8 32.68 -14.03 -8.55
C LYS A 8 33.07 -15.39 -9.13
N ASP A 9 34.22 -15.90 -8.69
CA ASP A 9 34.68 -17.25 -8.98
C ASP A 9 33.56 -18.26 -8.64
N MET A 10 32.83 -18.72 -9.66
CA MET A 10 32.11 -19.97 -9.58
C MET A 10 33.18 -21.06 -9.58
N ASP A 11 33.22 -21.87 -8.54
CA ASP A 11 34.00 -23.10 -8.51
C ASP A 11 33.37 -24.05 -9.55
N VAL A 12 33.77 -23.89 -10.81
CA VAL A 12 33.16 -24.56 -11.97
C VAL A 12 33.38 -26.06 -11.82
N ALA A 13 32.29 -26.83 -11.90
CA ALA A 13 32.34 -28.29 -11.93
C ALA A 13 33.37 -28.75 -12.98
N SER A 14 34.37 -29.52 -12.54
CA SER A 14 35.52 -29.92 -13.35
C SER A 14 35.74 -31.43 -13.30
N GLU A 15 36.27 -31.98 -14.40
CA GLU A 15 36.91 -33.29 -14.37
C GLU A 15 38.34 -33.11 -13.83
N ASP A 16 38.62 -33.52 -12.59
CA ASP A 16 39.96 -33.41 -11.98
C ASP A 16 41.02 -34.22 -12.79
N GLU A 17 42.27 -33.73 -12.81
CA GLU A 17 43.38 -34.29 -13.60
C GLU A 17 43.61 -35.80 -13.34
N MET A 18 43.75 -36.54 -14.45
CA MET A 18 43.83 -37.99 -14.50
C MET A 18 45.00 -38.57 -13.71
N GLY A 19 44.68 -39.19 -12.57
CA GLY A 19 45.47 -40.28 -11.98
C GLY A 19 44.60 -41.51 -11.78
N ARG A 20 44.71 -42.51 -12.66
CA ARG A 20 44.17 -43.91 -12.64
C ARG A 20 42.71 -44.21 -12.18
N ASP A 21 41.99 -43.32 -11.52
CA ASP A 21 40.60 -43.46 -11.09
C ASP A 21 39.82 -42.26 -11.66
N GLY A 22 38.97 -42.47 -12.67
CA GLY A 22 38.16 -41.40 -13.25
C GLY A 22 37.12 -40.90 -12.25
N MET A 23 37.17 -39.63 -11.87
CA MET A 23 36.21 -39.02 -10.93
C MET A 23 35.52 -37.82 -11.59
N LEU A 24 34.19 -37.81 -11.53
CA LEU A 24 33.33 -36.71 -11.94
C LEU A 24 32.94 -35.90 -10.70
N THR A 25 33.19 -34.60 -10.73
CA THR A 25 32.84 -33.69 -9.63
C THR A 25 31.67 -32.78 -10.02
N LEU A 26 30.62 -32.74 -9.21
CA LEU A 26 29.50 -31.80 -9.32
C LEU A 26 29.52 -30.85 -8.13
N CYS A 27 29.46 -29.54 -8.41
CA CYS A 27 29.44 -28.50 -7.38
C CYS A 27 28.12 -27.73 -7.48
N LEU A 28 27.34 -27.71 -6.39
CA LEU A 28 26.24 -26.76 -6.23
C LEU A 28 26.81 -25.39 -5.84
N PRO A 29 26.16 -24.28 -6.23
CA PRO A 29 26.55 -22.97 -5.74
C PRO A 29 26.45 -22.93 -4.20
N LEU A 30 27.48 -22.33 -3.60
CA LEU A 30 27.52 -22.13 -2.16
C LEU A 30 26.44 -21.13 -1.73
N LEU A 31 25.98 -21.27 -0.49
CA LEU A 31 25.07 -20.30 0.10
C LEU A 31 25.69 -18.90 0.06
N SER A 32 24.98 -17.97 -0.57
CA SER A 32 25.46 -16.59 -0.72
C SER A 32 25.33 -15.84 0.59
N GLU A 33 26.39 -15.17 1.05
CA GLU A 33 26.34 -14.27 2.21
C GLU A 33 25.44 -13.03 1.98
N GLN A 34 25.07 -12.76 0.72
CA GLN A 34 24.10 -11.71 0.38
C GLN A 34 22.65 -12.18 0.52
N ASP A 35 22.41 -13.48 0.71
CA ASP A 35 21.07 -14.02 0.98
C ASP A 35 20.63 -13.62 2.41
N PRO A 36 19.51 -12.90 2.60
CA PRO A 36 18.99 -12.56 3.92
C PRO A 36 18.76 -13.79 4.84
N LEU A 37 18.57 -14.98 4.25
CA LEU A 37 18.34 -16.24 4.97
C LEU A 37 19.63 -17.04 5.19
N PHE A 38 20.80 -16.53 4.79
CA PHE A 38 22.09 -17.23 4.81
C PHE A 38 22.37 -17.96 6.13
N HIS A 39 22.28 -17.27 7.27
CA HIS A 39 22.60 -17.86 8.58
C HIS A 39 21.69 -19.04 8.95
N LYS A 40 20.39 -18.93 8.64
CA LYS A 40 19.41 -19.98 8.94
C LYS A 40 19.62 -21.19 8.01
N LYS A 41 19.82 -20.95 6.70
CA LYS A 41 20.15 -22.00 5.72
C LYS A 41 21.45 -22.71 6.04
N LYS A 42 22.50 -21.97 6.41
CA LYS A 42 23.79 -22.52 6.80
C LYS A 42 23.70 -23.39 8.05
N LYS A 43 23.01 -22.91 9.09
CA LYS A 43 22.78 -23.70 10.30
C LYS A 43 22.07 -25.03 9.99
N LEU A 44 21.03 -24.99 9.15
CA LEU A 44 20.29 -26.18 8.76
C LEU A 44 21.14 -27.14 7.91
N SER A 45 21.95 -26.59 6.99
CA SER A 45 22.93 -27.35 6.20
C SER A 45 23.96 -28.05 7.07
N ASP A 46 24.51 -27.34 8.06
CA ASP A 46 25.51 -27.85 9.00
C ASP A 46 24.89 -28.95 9.90
N ALA A 47 23.68 -28.73 10.41
CA ALA A 47 22.96 -29.71 11.22
C ALA A 47 22.70 -31.02 10.46
N ARG A 48 22.42 -30.93 9.16
CA ARG A 48 22.19 -32.09 8.28
C ARG A 48 23.48 -32.68 7.67
N GLY A 49 24.64 -32.08 7.94
CA GLY A 49 25.92 -32.53 7.41
C GLY A 49 26.01 -32.53 5.88
N LEU A 50 25.35 -31.56 5.23
CA LEU A 50 25.25 -31.53 3.76
C LEU A 50 26.56 -31.08 3.11
N SER A 51 26.89 -31.70 1.98
CA SER A 51 27.98 -31.28 1.11
C SER A 51 27.43 -30.48 -0.07
N PHE A 52 28.21 -29.50 -0.54
CA PHE A 52 27.96 -28.78 -1.81
C PHE A 52 28.84 -29.30 -2.95
N LYS A 53 29.76 -30.23 -2.65
CA LYS A 53 30.66 -30.87 -3.61
C LYS A 53 30.46 -32.38 -3.60
N PHE A 54 30.11 -32.93 -4.75
CA PHE A 54 29.76 -34.33 -4.93
C PHE A 54 30.72 -34.97 -5.92
N ARG A 55 31.13 -36.21 -5.63
CA ARG A 55 32.09 -36.96 -6.43
C ARG A 55 31.51 -38.30 -6.82
N ILE A 56 31.53 -38.61 -8.11
CA ILE A 56 31.03 -39.87 -8.69
C ILE A 56 32.18 -40.56 -9.41
N LYS A 57 32.40 -41.85 -9.14
CA LYS A 57 33.42 -42.63 -9.85
C LYS A 57 32.96 -42.92 -11.28
N VAL A 58 33.91 -43.08 -12.20
CA VAL A 58 33.64 -43.38 -13.59
C VAL A 58 34.48 -44.59 -14.02
N PRO A 59 33.87 -45.72 -14.42
CA PRO A 59 32.42 -45.97 -14.48
C PRO A 59 31.80 -46.19 -13.09
N SER A 60 30.50 -45.90 -12.94
CA SER A 60 29.70 -46.18 -11.72
C SER A 60 28.41 -46.91 -12.09
N SER A 61 27.86 -47.66 -11.14
CA SER A 61 26.54 -48.30 -11.33
C SER A 61 25.42 -47.26 -11.34
N ARG A 62 24.29 -47.59 -11.97
CA ARG A 62 23.12 -46.70 -11.99
C ARG A 62 22.66 -46.36 -10.57
N GLU A 63 22.64 -47.33 -9.67
CA GLU A 63 22.22 -47.17 -8.28
C GLU A 63 23.10 -46.16 -7.53
N GLU A 64 24.43 -46.22 -7.71
CA GLU A 64 25.37 -45.25 -7.12
C GLU A 64 25.11 -43.83 -7.64
N VAL A 65 24.91 -43.69 -8.96
CA VAL A 65 24.62 -42.39 -9.59
C VAL A 65 23.32 -41.80 -9.03
N LEU A 66 22.28 -42.62 -8.88
CA LEU A 66 21.00 -42.18 -8.30
C LEU A 66 21.09 -41.81 -6.83
N GLN A 67 21.91 -42.53 -6.04
CA GLN A 67 22.16 -42.17 -4.64
C GLN A 67 22.82 -40.79 -4.53
N VAL A 68 23.84 -40.53 -5.36
CA VAL A 68 24.49 -39.21 -5.39
C VAL A 68 23.52 -38.13 -5.89
N LEU A 69 22.71 -38.40 -6.91
CA LEU A 69 21.68 -37.47 -7.37
C LEU A 69 20.72 -37.07 -6.25
N ASN A 70 20.25 -38.03 -5.43
CA ASN A 70 19.39 -37.72 -4.29
C ASN A 70 20.09 -36.78 -3.30
N GLN A 71 21.38 -37.01 -3.00
CA GLN A 71 22.14 -36.11 -2.14
C GLN A 71 22.30 -34.70 -2.74
N ILE A 72 22.52 -34.61 -4.05
CA ILE A 72 22.60 -33.32 -4.75
C ILE A 72 21.26 -32.59 -4.61
N VAL A 73 20.15 -33.26 -4.91
CA VAL A 73 18.80 -32.65 -4.82
C VAL A 73 18.48 -32.23 -3.39
N TRP A 74 18.85 -33.03 -2.38
CA TRP A 74 18.67 -32.67 -0.97
C TRP A 74 19.40 -31.38 -0.59
N THR A 75 20.65 -31.22 -1.03
CA THR A 75 21.39 -29.98 -0.80
C THR A 75 20.81 -28.81 -1.62
N ALA A 76 20.42 -29.03 -2.87
CA ALA A 76 19.84 -27.98 -3.73
C ALA A 76 18.56 -27.39 -3.12
N ARG A 77 17.73 -28.21 -2.47
CA ARG A 77 16.52 -27.74 -1.76
C ARG A 77 16.81 -26.70 -0.68
N ILE A 78 17.92 -26.84 0.05
CA ILE A 78 18.34 -25.87 1.07
C ILE A 78 18.68 -24.52 0.44
N VAL A 79 19.33 -24.52 -0.73
CA VAL A 79 19.68 -23.30 -1.47
C VAL A 79 18.42 -22.49 -1.78
N HIS A 80 17.35 -23.16 -2.19
CA HIS A 80 16.10 -22.56 -2.63
C HIS A 80 15.03 -22.37 -1.54
N LEU A 81 15.35 -22.60 -0.25
CA LEU A 81 14.36 -22.37 0.81
C LEU A 81 13.97 -20.89 0.91
N ASN A 82 12.66 -20.63 0.91
CA ASN A 82 12.13 -19.33 1.31
C ASN A 82 11.91 -19.27 2.84
N GLU A 83 11.50 -18.11 3.34
CA GLU A 83 11.32 -17.88 4.78
C GLU A 83 10.29 -18.81 5.42
N VAL A 84 9.16 -19.05 4.75
CA VAL A 84 8.08 -19.90 5.24
C VAL A 84 8.52 -21.36 5.27
N GLU A 85 9.13 -21.85 4.19
CA GLU A 85 9.63 -23.21 4.10
C GLU A 85 10.71 -23.48 5.17
N LEU A 86 11.61 -22.52 5.38
CA LEU A 86 12.67 -22.61 6.38
C LEU A 86 12.13 -22.58 7.82
N TYR A 87 11.04 -21.85 8.06
CA TYR A 87 10.37 -21.84 9.37
C TYR A 87 9.83 -23.23 9.74
N PHE A 88 9.32 -23.97 8.76
CA PHE A 88 8.79 -25.34 8.94
C PHE A 88 9.82 -26.45 8.65
N ALA A 89 11.07 -26.09 8.37
CA ALA A 89 12.12 -27.06 8.09
C ALA A 89 12.65 -27.67 9.39
N GLU A 90 12.19 -28.88 9.71
CA GLU A 90 12.71 -29.69 10.82
C GLU A 90 14.03 -30.40 10.43
N ASP A 91 14.86 -30.75 11.41
CA ASP A 91 16.18 -31.34 11.14
C ASP A 91 16.11 -32.65 10.33
N ASP A 92 15.08 -33.48 10.58
CA ASP A 92 14.89 -34.79 9.93
C ASP A 92 14.09 -34.73 8.61
N ASN A 93 13.49 -33.58 8.27
CA ASN A 93 12.62 -33.45 7.10
C ASN A 93 13.36 -32.86 5.89
N VAL A 94 13.60 -33.67 4.88
CA VAL A 94 14.44 -33.31 3.71
C VAL A 94 13.63 -32.64 2.57
N GLY A 95 12.34 -32.39 2.76
CA GLY A 95 11.48 -31.78 1.74
C GLY A 95 11.27 -32.66 0.50
N PRO A 96 10.63 -32.14 -0.57
CA PRO A 96 10.40 -30.72 -0.86
C PRO A 96 9.31 -30.10 0.01
N PHE A 97 9.46 -28.82 0.34
CA PHE A 97 8.44 -28.07 1.10
C PHE A 97 7.39 -27.43 0.17
N SER A 98 7.76 -27.14 -1.08
CA SER A 98 6.83 -26.71 -2.11
C SER A 98 7.20 -27.23 -3.50
N PRO A 99 6.23 -27.36 -4.44
CA PRO A 99 6.52 -27.66 -5.84
C PRO A 99 7.48 -26.66 -6.50
N ARG A 100 7.46 -25.39 -6.06
CA ARG A 100 8.38 -24.34 -6.56
C ARG A 100 9.81 -24.66 -6.16
N ASN A 101 10.06 -24.91 -4.87
CA ASN A 101 11.40 -25.26 -4.38
C ASN A 101 11.92 -26.52 -5.08
N GLU A 102 11.08 -27.53 -5.26
CA GLU A 102 11.47 -28.76 -5.97
C GLU A 102 11.86 -28.48 -7.43
N LEU A 103 11.09 -27.68 -8.16
CA LEU A 103 11.41 -27.30 -9.55
C LEU A 103 12.69 -26.47 -9.65
N GLU A 104 12.89 -25.48 -8.77
CA GLU A 104 14.10 -24.66 -8.76
C GLU A 104 15.34 -25.51 -8.48
N SER A 105 15.26 -26.38 -7.47
CA SER A 105 16.34 -27.29 -7.08
C SER A 105 16.70 -28.26 -8.21
N LEU A 106 15.70 -28.92 -8.82
CA LEU A 106 15.92 -29.85 -9.92
C LEU A 106 16.43 -29.12 -11.18
N HIS A 107 15.98 -27.89 -11.43
CA HIS A 107 16.46 -27.09 -12.55
C HIS A 107 17.93 -26.71 -12.37
N GLU A 108 18.34 -26.31 -11.16
CA GLU A 108 19.74 -26.02 -10.85
C GLU A 108 20.64 -27.24 -11.09
N VAL A 109 20.22 -28.41 -10.61
CA VAL A 109 20.91 -29.68 -10.91
C VAL A 109 20.97 -29.95 -12.41
N LEU A 110 19.86 -29.75 -13.13
CA LEU A 110 19.80 -29.96 -14.57
C LEU A 110 20.75 -29.02 -15.33
N GLN A 111 20.89 -27.76 -14.91
CA GLN A 111 21.81 -26.81 -15.53
C GLN A 111 23.27 -27.21 -15.33
N ILE A 112 23.63 -27.67 -14.12
CA ILE A 112 24.98 -28.18 -13.83
C ILE A 112 25.29 -29.40 -14.71
N VAL A 113 24.36 -30.36 -14.79
CA VAL A 113 24.53 -31.56 -15.61
C VAL A 113 24.62 -31.21 -17.11
N LYS A 114 23.79 -30.27 -17.60
CA LYS A 114 23.86 -29.78 -18.99
C LYS A 114 25.20 -29.14 -19.31
N SER A 115 25.71 -28.29 -18.42
CA SER A 115 27.03 -27.65 -18.56
C SER A 115 28.15 -28.68 -18.66
N LEU A 116 28.12 -29.71 -17.81
CA LEU A 116 29.09 -30.81 -17.85
C LEU A 116 28.98 -31.67 -19.11
N LEU A 117 27.75 -31.94 -19.59
CA LEU A 117 27.52 -32.69 -20.82
C LEU A 117 28.14 -32.03 -22.06
N LEU A 118 28.18 -30.70 -22.14
CA LEU A 118 28.75 -29.97 -23.28
C LEU A 118 30.24 -30.25 -23.50
N ASN A 119 30.98 -30.55 -22.43
CA ASN A 119 32.44 -30.75 -22.45
C ASN A 119 32.86 -32.15 -21.98
N ALA A 120 31.93 -33.10 -21.90
CA ALA A 120 32.16 -34.41 -21.29
C ALA A 120 33.11 -35.30 -22.12
N LYS A 121 34.04 -35.97 -21.43
CA LYS A 121 34.80 -37.08 -22.03
C LYS A 121 33.89 -38.29 -22.26
N ALA A 122 34.22 -39.13 -23.25
CA ALA A 122 33.41 -40.30 -23.65
C ALA A 122 33.01 -41.22 -22.48
N GLN A 123 33.91 -41.39 -21.50
CA GLN A 123 33.69 -42.21 -20.31
C GLN A 123 32.68 -41.61 -19.31
N SER A 124 32.53 -40.29 -19.26
CA SER A 124 31.66 -39.57 -18.33
C SER A 124 30.22 -39.39 -18.86
N ILE A 125 30.03 -39.54 -20.19
CA ILE A 125 28.76 -39.29 -20.87
C ILE A 125 27.64 -40.19 -20.32
N GLU A 126 27.90 -41.47 -20.09
CA GLU A 126 26.90 -42.42 -19.59
C GLU A 126 26.36 -42.00 -18.21
N VAL A 127 27.25 -41.66 -17.28
CA VAL A 127 26.89 -41.17 -15.94
C VAL A 127 26.09 -39.87 -16.01
N LEU A 128 26.54 -38.91 -16.80
CA LEU A 128 25.87 -37.63 -16.97
C LEU A 128 24.49 -37.77 -17.64
N GLN A 129 24.33 -38.71 -18.57
CA GLN A 129 23.03 -39.03 -19.18
C GLN A 129 22.06 -39.66 -18.18
N ILE A 130 22.54 -40.52 -17.27
CA ILE A 130 21.71 -41.07 -16.18
C ILE A 130 21.20 -39.94 -15.29
N LEU A 131 22.10 -39.04 -14.85
CA LEU A 131 21.73 -37.87 -14.06
C LEU A 131 20.70 -37.01 -14.79
N PHE A 132 20.98 -36.65 -16.05
CA PHE A 132 20.09 -35.82 -16.87
C PHE A 132 18.70 -36.41 -17.02
N ASN A 133 18.61 -37.69 -17.41
CA ASN A 133 17.34 -38.36 -17.65
C ASN A 133 16.54 -38.51 -16.36
N GLN A 134 17.19 -38.85 -15.25
CA GLN A 134 16.52 -38.98 -13.97
C GLN A 134 16.03 -37.62 -13.46
N THR A 135 16.85 -36.57 -13.52
CA THR A 135 16.43 -35.21 -13.12
C THR A 135 15.25 -34.73 -13.96
N CYS A 136 15.27 -34.93 -15.29
CA CYS A 136 14.12 -34.63 -16.15
C CYS A 136 12.87 -35.44 -15.75
N GLY A 137 13.03 -36.72 -15.42
CA GLY A 137 11.94 -37.57 -14.92
C GLY A 137 11.34 -37.05 -13.61
N MET A 138 12.19 -36.59 -12.68
CA MET A 138 11.75 -35.97 -11.43
C MET A 138 10.98 -34.67 -11.69
N ILE A 139 11.48 -33.79 -12.57
CA ILE A 139 10.82 -32.53 -12.96
C ILE A 139 9.42 -32.80 -13.54
N ASN A 140 9.31 -33.77 -14.46
CA ASN A 140 8.04 -34.15 -15.07
C ASN A 140 7.04 -34.68 -14.03
N GLY A 141 7.52 -35.30 -12.94
CA GLY A 141 6.70 -35.80 -11.85
C GLY A 141 6.04 -34.70 -11.00
N VAL A 142 6.67 -33.53 -10.86
CA VAL A 142 6.18 -32.45 -9.97
C VAL A 142 4.85 -31.86 -10.45
N GLY A 143 4.68 -31.71 -11.78
CA GLY A 143 3.50 -31.07 -12.37
C GLY A 143 2.30 -31.99 -12.61
N ALA A 144 2.47 -33.32 -12.48
CA ALA A 144 1.51 -34.30 -12.97
C ALA A 144 0.15 -34.31 -12.23
N GLN A 145 0.08 -33.79 -11.01
CA GLN A 145 -1.13 -33.84 -10.16
C GLN A 145 -2.05 -32.62 -10.29
N ASN A 146 -1.61 -31.55 -10.96
CA ASN A 146 -2.32 -30.26 -11.03
C ASN A 146 -2.67 -29.85 -12.47
N ILE A 147 -2.87 -30.83 -13.36
CA ILE A 147 -3.22 -30.57 -14.76
C ILE A 147 -4.72 -30.26 -14.85
N VAL A 148 -5.05 -29.01 -15.19
CA VAL A 148 -6.42 -28.60 -15.51
C VAL A 148 -6.64 -28.78 -17.01
N GLU A 149 -7.54 -29.68 -17.38
CA GLU A 149 -7.91 -29.88 -18.79
C GLU A 149 -8.78 -28.71 -19.29
N ARG A 150 -8.62 -28.36 -20.57
CA ARG A 150 -9.38 -27.31 -21.26
C ARG A 150 -10.85 -27.74 -21.41
N ILE A 151 -11.81 -26.87 -21.06
CA ILE A 151 -13.24 -27.24 -21.06
C ILE A 151 -14.06 -26.54 -22.15
N THR A 152 -13.64 -25.38 -22.69
CA THR A 152 -14.49 -24.62 -23.63
C THR A 152 -13.82 -24.22 -24.95
N ASP A 153 -14.52 -24.53 -26.05
CA ASP A 153 -14.22 -24.10 -27.43
C ASP A 153 -15.09 -22.92 -27.89
N GLN A 154 -15.90 -22.32 -27.01
CA GLN A 154 -16.72 -21.17 -27.37
C GLN A 154 -15.85 -19.90 -27.43
N PHE A 155 -15.48 -19.55 -28.66
CA PHE A 155 -14.73 -18.35 -29.00
C PHE A 155 -15.66 -17.31 -29.62
N ASP A 156 -15.71 -16.12 -29.02
CA ASP A 156 -16.04 -14.83 -29.67
C ASP A 156 -14.82 -13.88 -29.58
N ALA A 157 -13.59 -14.42 -29.62
CA ALA A 157 -12.37 -13.68 -29.25
C ALA A 157 -11.72 -12.90 -30.40
N THR A 158 -12.22 -11.70 -30.72
CA THR A 158 -11.55 -10.83 -31.68
C THR A 158 -10.42 -10.00 -31.05
N ALA A 159 -10.54 -9.59 -29.79
CA ALA A 159 -9.59 -8.67 -29.15
C ALA A 159 -8.28 -9.37 -28.75
N GLU A 160 -8.35 -10.53 -28.10
CA GLU A 160 -7.17 -11.30 -27.66
C GLU A 160 -6.36 -11.84 -28.83
N GLU A 161 -7.03 -12.29 -29.90
CA GLU A 161 -6.34 -12.67 -31.13
C GLU A 161 -5.69 -11.46 -31.81
N SER A 162 -6.34 -10.29 -31.75
CA SER A 162 -5.76 -9.05 -32.28
C SER A 162 -4.53 -8.63 -31.48
N LEU A 163 -4.54 -8.79 -30.15
CA LEU A 163 -3.37 -8.56 -29.30
C LEU A 163 -2.21 -9.48 -29.67
N LEU A 164 -2.46 -10.78 -29.86
CA LEU A 164 -1.43 -11.73 -30.29
C LEU A 164 -0.84 -11.36 -31.66
N LYS A 165 -1.70 -11.06 -32.65
CA LYS A 165 -1.27 -10.62 -33.99
C LYS A 165 -0.48 -9.32 -33.95
N TRP A 166 -0.94 -8.35 -33.15
CA TRP A 166 -0.23 -7.09 -32.93
C TRP A 166 1.15 -7.34 -32.32
N GLY A 167 1.25 -8.13 -31.26
CA GLY A 167 2.52 -8.46 -30.62
C GLY A 167 3.49 -9.14 -31.60
N GLN A 168 3.00 -10.12 -32.38
CA GLN A 168 3.79 -10.80 -33.41
C GLN A 168 4.29 -9.86 -34.50
N SER A 169 3.45 -8.92 -34.95
CA SER A 169 3.86 -7.91 -35.93
C SER A 169 4.95 -6.95 -35.43
N HIS A 170 5.16 -6.90 -34.11
CA HIS A 170 6.20 -6.09 -33.46
C HIS A 170 7.32 -6.93 -32.81
N GLY A 171 7.45 -8.20 -33.22
CA GLY A 171 8.58 -9.05 -32.86
C GLY A 171 8.39 -9.96 -31.65
N ALA A 172 7.20 -10.02 -31.05
CA ALA A 172 6.92 -11.05 -30.05
C ALA A 172 6.82 -12.44 -30.69
N ALA A 173 7.44 -13.44 -30.07
CA ALA A 173 7.33 -14.84 -30.48
C ALA A 173 6.57 -15.62 -29.41
N THR A 174 5.61 -16.43 -29.82
CA THR A 174 4.77 -17.20 -28.88
C THR A 174 4.46 -18.58 -29.44
N LYS A 175 4.56 -19.59 -28.57
CA LYS A 175 4.08 -20.96 -28.78
C LYS A 175 2.81 -21.24 -27.97
N LEU A 176 2.18 -20.16 -27.50
CA LEU A 176 0.98 -20.15 -26.68
C LEU A 176 -0.14 -19.44 -27.43
N ARG A 177 -1.37 -19.92 -27.25
CA ARG A 177 -2.60 -19.23 -27.64
C ARG A 177 -3.44 -18.95 -26.42
N ILE A 178 -4.25 -17.91 -26.46
CA ILE A 178 -5.20 -17.60 -25.38
C ILE A 178 -6.31 -18.66 -25.34
N ALA A 179 -6.73 -19.04 -24.14
CA ALA A 179 -7.82 -19.99 -23.88
C ALA A 179 -8.55 -19.61 -22.58
N TYR A 180 -9.73 -20.18 -22.36
CA TYR A 180 -10.47 -20.04 -21.11
C TYR A 180 -10.48 -21.35 -20.33
N PHE A 181 -10.34 -21.24 -19.01
CA PHE A 181 -10.30 -22.34 -18.06
C PHE A 181 -11.35 -22.10 -16.98
N GLU A 182 -12.10 -23.14 -16.62
CA GLU A 182 -13.08 -23.06 -15.54
C GLU A 182 -12.39 -22.69 -14.21
N GLY A 183 -12.96 -21.75 -13.45
CA GLY A 183 -12.41 -21.27 -12.18
C GLY A 183 -11.23 -20.29 -12.29
N ALA A 184 -10.42 -20.36 -13.36
CA ALA A 184 -9.27 -19.46 -13.57
C ALA A 184 -9.54 -18.34 -14.58
N GLY A 185 -10.59 -18.47 -15.40
CA GLY A 185 -10.93 -17.49 -16.44
C GLY A 185 -9.95 -17.57 -17.62
N ARG A 186 -9.49 -16.40 -18.09
CA ARG A 186 -8.56 -16.33 -19.24
C ARG A 186 -7.17 -16.85 -18.85
N GLY A 187 -6.61 -17.72 -19.67
CA GLY A 187 -5.24 -18.21 -19.56
C GLY A 187 -4.61 -18.46 -20.94
N ALA A 188 -3.54 -19.24 -20.97
CA ALA A 188 -2.82 -19.60 -22.19
C ALA A 188 -2.64 -21.12 -22.28
N VAL A 189 -2.71 -21.65 -23.49
CA VAL A 189 -2.46 -23.07 -23.79
C VAL A 189 -1.38 -23.20 -24.85
N ALA A 190 -0.51 -24.21 -24.71
CA ALA A 190 0.51 -24.50 -25.70
C ALA A 190 -0.12 -24.89 -27.04
N THR A 191 0.44 -24.40 -28.13
CA THR A 191 0.04 -24.76 -29.51
C THR A 191 0.77 -26.00 -30.03
N GLU A 192 1.84 -26.40 -29.35
CA GLU A 192 2.67 -27.56 -29.64
C GLU A 192 3.22 -28.17 -28.34
N ASN A 193 3.85 -29.34 -28.44
CA ASN A 193 4.53 -29.95 -27.29
C ASN A 193 5.79 -29.15 -26.94
N LEU A 194 5.91 -28.72 -25.69
CA LEU A 194 7.07 -27.99 -25.17
C LEU A 194 7.87 -28.88 -24.22
N SER A 195 9.19 -28.83 -24.35
CA SER A 195 10.15 -29.57 -23.53
C SER A 195 10.87 -28.66 -22.53
N ILE A 196 11.54 -29.26 -21.54
CA ILE A 196 12.29 -28.52 -20.51
C ILE A 196 13.40 -27.66 -21.16
N GLY A 197 13.24 -26.34 -21.07
CA GLY A 197 14.16 -25.36 -21.62
C GLY A 197 13.67 -24.69 -22.91
N ASP A 198 12.53 -25.10 -23.47
CA ASP A 198 11.91 -24.39 -24.58
C ASP A 198 11.37 -23.02 -24.13
N THR A 199 11.54 -22.01 -24.98
CA THR A 199 10.94 -20.69 -24.78
C THR A 199 9.47 -20.71 -25.20
N ALA A 200 8.55 -20.57 -24.25
CA ALA A 200 7.12 -20.54 -24.53
C ALA A 200 6.64 -19.18 -25.08
N LEU A 201 7.22 -18.08 -24.60
CA LEU A 201 6.87 -16.70 -24.95
C LEU A 201 8.11 -15.81 -24.87
N GLU A 202 8.30 -14.98 -25.87
CA GLU A 202 9.36 -13.96 -25.95
C GLU A 202 8.74 -12.61 -26.30
N ILE A 203 8.95 -11.61 -25.46
CA ILE A 203 8.39 -10.26 -25.60
C ILE A 203 9.55 -9.27 -25.74
N PRO A 204 9.67 -8.53 -26.87
CA PRO A 204 10.62 -7.45 -27.01
C PRO A 204 10.41 -6.39 -25.93
N GLU A 205 11.49 -5.86 -25.37
CA GLU A 205 11.45 -4.77 -24.38
C GLU A 205 10.61 -3.59 -24.87
N SER A 206 10.71 -3.30 -26.17
CA SER A 206 9.91 -2.24 -26.80
C SER A 206 8.40 -2.40 -26.61
N LEU A 207 7.86 -3.58 -26.29
CA LEU A 207 6.43 -3.84 -26.06
C LEU A 207 6.02 -3.81 -24.57
N ILE A 208 6.98 -3.63 -23.67
CA ILE A 208 6.73 -3.56 -22.23
C ILE A 208 6.28 -2.14 -21.88
N ILE A 209 5.22 -2.04 -21.07
CA ILE A 209 4.78 -0.76 -20.50
C ILE A 209 5.63 -0.50 -19.25
N SER A 210 6.49 0.52 -19.32
CA SER A 210 7.41 0.92 -18.25
C SER A 210 7.32 2.42 -17.97
N GLU A 211 8.07 2.90 -16.97
CA GLU A 211 8.21 4.34 -16.69
C GLU A 211 8.80 5.12 -17.88
N ASP A 212 9.63 4.49 -18.73
CA ASP A 212 10.19 5.15 -19.92
C ASP A 212 9.08 5.55 -20.90
N VAL A 213 8.05 4.71 -21.05
CA VAL A 213 6.88 4.99 -21.89
C VAL A 213 6.14 6.24 -21.39
N LEU A 214 6.04 6.41 -20.06
CA LEU A 214 5.49 7.61 -19.46
C LEU A 214 6.35 8.84 -19.77
N CYS A 215 7.68 8.72 -19.66
CA CYS A 215 8.62 9.80 -19.92
C CYS A 215 8.58 10.27 -21.38
N GLU A 216 8.31 9.39 -22.32
CA GLU A 216 8.15 9.69 -23.74
C GLU A 216 6.76 10.25 -24.08
N SER A 217 5.79 10.12 -23.18
CA SER A 217 4.42 10.57 -23.40
C SER A 217 4.22 12.09 -23.23
N ASP A 218 3.11 12.60 -23.75
CA ASP A 218 2.67 13.98 -23.57
C ASP A 218 2.31 14.34 -22.11
N MET A 219 2.16 13.35 -21.23
CA MET A 219 1.87 13.54 -19.80
C MET A 219 3.12 13.77 -18.93
N ASN A 220 4.32 13.52 -19.45
CA ASN A 220 5.56 13.63 -18.66
C ASN A 220 5.69 15.02 -18.00
N GLY A 221 5.34 16.09 -18.73
CA GLY A 221 5.34 17.45 -18.18
C GLY A 221 4.40 17.62 -16.99
N VAL A 222 3.19 17.05 -17.07
CA VAL A 222 2.18 17.13 -16.00
C VAL A 222 2.65 16.38 -14.76
N PHE A 223 3.17 15.17 -14.92
CA PHE A 223 3.61 14.37 -13.78
C PHE A 223 4.86 14.90 -13.09
N ARG A 224 5.76 15.59 -13.82
CA ARG A 224 6.92 16.27 -13.22
C ARG A 224 6.56 17.44 -12.31
N GLU A 225 5.41 18.07 -12.55
CA GLU A 225 4.92 19.18 -11.72
C GLU A 225 4.19 18.69 -10.46
N LEU A 226 3.85 17.40 -10.39
CA LEU A 226 3.18 16.80 -9.24
C LEU A 226 4.22 16.28 -8.23
N GLU A 227 4.52 17.11 -7.22
CA GLU A 227 5.37 16.69 -6.11
C GLU A 227 4.70 15.60 -5.26
N GLY A 228 5.48 14.58 -4.87
CA GLY A 228 5.05 13.54 -3.93
C GLY A 228 4.36 12.30 -4.54
N ILE A 229 4.15 12.25 -5.86
CA ILE A 229 3.55 11.07 -6.52
C ILE A 229 4.63 10.03 -6.86
N SER A 230 4.36 8.75 -6.59
CA SER A 230 5.27 7.66 -6.96
C SER A 230 5.21 7.34 -8.47
N ALA A 231 6.32 6.83 -9.04
CA ALA A 231 6.37 6.39 -10.44
C ALA A 231 5.25 5.39 -10.78
N ASP A 232 4.95 4.46 -9.87
CA ASP A 232 3.86 3.49 -10.01
C ASP A 232 2.49 4.18 -10.13
N THR A 233 2.25 5.22 -9.34
CA THR A 233 0.99 5.99 -9.38
C THR A 233 0.89 6.78 -10.67
N MET A 234 1.99 7.36 -11.15
CA MET A 234 2.02 8.07 -12.43
C MET A 234 1.72 7.11 -13.59
N LEU A 235 2.35 5.93 -13.59
CA LEU A 235 2.11 4.90 -14.60
C LEU A 235 0.66 4.38 -14.57
N LEU A 236 0.08 4.23 -13.38
CA LEU A 236 -1.33 3.88 -13.21
C LEU A 236 -2.26 4.95 -13.81
N LEU A 237 -2.06 6.23 -13.47
CA LEU A 237 -2.88 7.34 -13.96
C LEU A 237 -2.75 7.51 -15.48
N TRP A 238 -1.54 7.36 -16.02
CA TRP A 238 -1.30 7.33 -17.45
C TRP A 238 -2.02 6.15 -18.12
N SER A 239 -1.94 4.95 -17.54
CA SER A 239 -2.62 3.76 -18.06
C SER A 239 -4.15 3.92 -18.04
N MET A 240 -4.70 4.56 -17.01
CA MET A 240 -6.13 4.89 -16.92
C MET A 240 -6.57 5.83 -18.05
N ARG A 241 -5.76 6.84 -18.39
CA ARG A 241 -6.02 7.73 -19.53
C ARG A 241 -5.89 6.98 -20.86
N GLU A 242 -4.78 6.28 -21.06
CA GLU A 242 -4.45 5.61 -22.32
C GLU A 242 -5.43 4.50 -22.68
N ARG A 243 -6.06 3.86 -21.68
CA ARG A 243 -7.16 2.91 -21.90
C ARG A 243 -8.30 3.49 -22.75
N TYR A 244 -8.52 4.80 -22.72
CA TYR A 244 -9.55 5.48 -23.51
C TYR A 244 -9.01 6.22 -24.74
N ASN A 245 -7.72 6.12 -25.02
CA ASN A 245 -7.08 6.73 -26.18
C ASN A 245 -7.13 5.77 -27.38
N SER A 246 -7.95 6.07 -28.39
CA SER A 246 -8.09 5.23 -29.59
C SER A 246 -6.82 5.13 -30.44
N GLU A 247 -5.89 6.08 -30.27
CA GLU A 247 -4.60 6.13 -30.97
C GLU A 247 -3.45 5.56 -30.11
N SER A 248 -3.77 4.97 -28.95
CA SER A 248 -2.76 4.39 -28.08
C SER A 248 -1.98 3.29 -28.80
N ARG A 249 -0.65 3.32 -28.66
CA ARG A 249 0.23 2.25 -29.16
C ARG A 249 -0.12 0.90 -28.52
N PHE A 250 -0.66 0.92 -27.29
CA PHE A 250 -1.02 -0.26 -26.51
C PHE A 250 -2.52 -0.53 -26.52
N ARG A 251 -3.27 0.06 -27.46
CA ARG A 251 -4.72 -0.10 -27.57
C ARG A 251 -5.18 -1.56 -27.48
N PHE A 252 -4.56 -2.46 -28.25
CA PHE A 252 -4.93 -3.88 -28.26
C PHE A 252 -4.71 -4.55 -26.89
N TYR A 253 -3.75 -4.08 -26.09
CA TYR A 253 -3.57 -4.57 -24.73
C TYR A 253 -4.72 -4.10 -23.84
N PHE A 254 -5.02 -2.78 -23.85
CA PHE A 254 -6.08 -2.20 -23.04
C PHE A 254 -7.47 -2.74 -23.38
N GLU A 255 -7.77 -2.99 -24.65
CA GLU A 255 -9.03 -3.60 -25.11
C GLU A 255 -9.24 -5.02 -24.56
N THR A 256 -8.16 -5.73 -24.21
CA THR A 256 -8.26 -7.06 -23.60
C THR A 256 -8.35 -7.04 -22.08
N LEU A 257 -8.16 -5.89 -21.41
CA LEU A 257 -8.22 -5.89 -19.95
C LEU A 257 -9.65 -6.17 -19.45
N PRO A 258 -9.82 -6.99 -18.40
CA PRO A 258 -11.13 -7.20 -17.80
C PRO A 258 -11.80 -5.87 -17.40
N GLU A 259 -13.12 -5.81 -17.57
CA GLU A 259 -13.94 -4.70 -17.04
C GLU A 259 -14.18 -4.85 -15.54
N GLU A 260 -14.26 -6.10 -15.05
CA GLU A 260 -14.48 -6.42 -13.65
C GLU A 260 -13.31 -7.21 -13.08
N PHE A 261 -12.93 -6.86 -11.84
CA PHE A 261 -11.92 -7.59 -11.07
C PHE A 261 -12.57 -8.13 -9.80
N HIS A 262 -12.36 -9.42 -9.53
CA HIS A 262 -12.87 -10.09 -8.34
C HIS A 262 -11.76 -10.22 -7.28
N THR A 263 -11.26 -9.08 -6.81
CA THR A 263 -10.25 -9.03 -5.74
C THR A 263 -10.91 -8.78 -4.39
N GLY A 264 -10.23 -9.07 -3.28
CA GLY A 264 -10.75 -8.74 -1.93
C GLY A 264 -11.09 -7.26 -1.76
N LEU A 265 -10.44 -6.37 -2.52
CA LEU A 265 -10.73 -4.93 -2.53
C LEU A 265 -12.07 -4.59 -3.20
N SER A 266 -12.61 -5.45 -4.06
CA SER A 266 -13.94 -5.28 -4.67
C SER A 266 -15.04 -6.04 -3.95
N PHE A 267 -14.73 -6.75 -2.85
CA PHE A 267 -15.74 -7.49 -2.08
C PHE A 267 -16.82 -6.56 -1.53
N GLY A 268 -18.07 -6.92 -1.82
CA GLY A 268 -19.27 -6.34 -1.21
C GLY A 268 -19.47 -6.81 0.24
N ILE A 269 -20.55 -6.33 0.86
CA ILE A 269 -20.84 -6.56 2.29
C ILE A 269 -20.89 -8.07 2.60
N ASP A 270 -21.63 -8.84 1.81
CA ASP A 270 -21.82 -10.28 2.08
C ASP A 270 -20.48 -11.06 2.07
N ALA A 271 -19.58 -10.73 1.14
CA ALA A 271 -18.27 -11.36 1.04
C ALA A 271 -17.33 -10.93 2.17
N LEU A 272 -17.42 -9.67 2.63
CA LEU A 272 -16.67 -9.19 3.80
C LEU A 272 -17.15 -9.85 5.09
N THR A 273 -18.48 -10.01 5.27
CA THR A 273 -19.06 -10.73 6.40
C THR A 273 -18.62 -12.20 6.40
N ALA A 274 -18.46 -12.83 5.24
CA ALA A 274 -17.99 -14.22 5.16
C ALA A 274 -16.53 -14.40 5.64
N VAL A 275 -15.69 -13.37 5.55
CA VAL A 275 -14.29 -13.42 6.02
C VAL A 275 -14.11 -12.77 7.40
N GLU A 276 -15.19 -12.27 8.00
CA GLU A 276 -15.18 -11.66 9.33
C GLU A 276 -14.65 -12.66 10.39
N GLY A 277 -13.83 -12.15 11.31
CA GLY A 277 -13.15 -12.97 12.33
C GLY A 277 -11.82 -13.61 11.86
N THR A 278 -11.41 -13.38 10.62
CA THR A 278 -10.06 -13.74 10.12
C THR A 278 -9.13 -12.52 10.09
N LEU A 279 -7.82 -12.74 10.12
CA LEU A 279 -6.83 -11.66 9.94
C LEU A 279 -6.98 -10.98 8.57
N LEU A 280 -7.41 -11.72 7.55
CA LEU A 280 -7.65 -11.19 6.21
C LEU A 280 -8.73 -10.09 6.20
N PHE A 281 -9.74 -10.16 7.08
CA PHE A 281 -10.76 -9.11 7.17
C PHE A 281 -10.13 -7.76 7.56
N GLU A 282 -9.26 -7.77 8.58
CA GLU A 282 -8.57 -6.56 9.05
C GLU A 282 -7.63 -6.01 7.97
N GLU A 283 -6.87 -6.88 7.31
CA GLU A 283 -5.99 -6.52 6.19
C GLU A 283 -6.77 -5.89 5.02
N LEU A 284 -7.92 -6.46 4.64
CA LEU A 284 -8.77 -5.92 3.59
C LEU A 284 -9.37 -4.56 3.96
N MET A 285 -9.77 -4.37 5.22
CA MET A 285 -10.30 -3.09 5.69
C MET A 285 -9.21 -2.00 5.68
N GLN A 286 -8.00 -2.32 6.14
CA GLN A 286 -6.85 -1.41 6.09
C GLN A 286 -6.47 -1.07 4.65
N ALA A 287 -6.38 -2.06 3.76
CA ALA A 287 -6.02 -1.84 2.36
C ALA A 287 -7.08 -0.99 1.62
N LYS A 288 -8.37 -1.22 1.88
CA LYS A 288 -9.47 -0.39 1.33
C LYS A 288 -9.39 1.05 1.82
N GLU A 289 -9.11 1.26 3.10
CA GLU A 289 -8.96 2.60 3.67
C GLU A 289 -7.74 3.32 3.10
N HIS A 290 -6.61 2.64 2.98
CA HIS A 290 -5.41 3.19 2.36
C HIS A 290 -5.64 3.61 0.91
N LEU A 291 -6.29 2.75 0.12
CA LEU A 291 -6.65 3.08 -1.26
C LEU A 291 -7.59 4.29 -1.35
N ARG A 292 -8.54 4.41 -0.41
CA ARG A 292 -9.45 5.56 -0.32
C ARG A 292 -8.67 6.85 -0.02
N GLN A 293 -7.72 6.81 0.90
CA GLN A 293 -6.87 7.96 1.22
C GLN A 293 -6.04 8.40 0.01
N GLN A 294 -5.38 7.47 -0.68
CA GLN A 294 -4.63 7.76 -1.90
C GLN A 294 -5.53 8.36 -2.99
N TYR A 295 -6.74 7.83 -3.16
CA TYR A 295 -7.71 8.39 -4.10
C TYR A 295 -8.09 9.83 -3.73
N ASP A 296 -8.43 10.08 -2.46
CA ASP A 296 -8.84 11.39 -1.97
C ASP A 296 -7.70 12.44 -2.09
N GLU A 297 -6.45 12.04 -1.84
CA GLU A 297 -5.24 12.88 -2.04
C GLU A 297 -5.04 13.28 -3.50
N LEU A 298 -5.28 12.37 -4.44
CA LEU A 298 -5.20 12.66 -5.87
C LEU A 298 -6.36 13.55 -6.36
N CYS A 299 -7.44 13.64 -5.58
CA CYS A 299 -8.74 14.14 -6.03
C CYS A 299 -9.41 15.18 -5.09
N PRO A 300 -8.71 16.24 -4.63
CA PRO A 300 -9.23 17.12 -3.58
C PRO A 300 -10.41 18.02 -4.02
N ALA A 301 -10.66 18.17 -5.32
CA ALA A 301 -11.59 19.18 -5.86
C ALA A 301 -12.99 18.65 -6.24
N PHE A 302 -13.33 17.40 -5.90
CA PHE A 302 -14.57 16.81 -6.38
C PHE A 302 -15.77 17.09 -5.46
N MET A 303 -16.90 17.43 -6.09
CA MET A 303 -18.17 17.58 -5.41
C MET A 303 -18.95 16.26 -5.44
N LYS A 304 -19.57 15.88 -4.33
CA LYS A 304 -20.50 14.74 -4.30
C LYS A 304 -21.87 15.16 -4.83
N VAL A 305 -22.33 14.52 -5.91
CA VAL A 305 -23.59 14.83 -6.60
C VAL A 305 -24.46 13.58 -6.74
N VAL A 306 -25.73 13.69 -6.39
CA VAL A 306 -26.76 12.71 -6.75
C VAL A 306 -27.21 12.99 -8.19
N LEU A 307 -26.84 12.10 -9.11
CA LEU A 307 -27.22 12.22 -10.53
C LEU A 307 -28.66 11.76 -10.77
N SER A 308 -29.14 11.87 -12.01
CA SER A 308 -30.52 11.51 -12.38
C SER A 308 -30.88 10.04 -12.16
N ASP A 309 -29.87 9.16 -12.02
CA ASP A 309 -30.04 7.75 -11.66
C ASP A 309 -30.25 7.52 -10.14
N GLY A 310 -30.25 8.59 -9.34
CA GLY A 310 -30.39 8.53 -7.89
C GLY A 310 -29.12 8.13 -7.14
N LYS A 311 -28.02 7.85 -7.85
CA LYS A 311 -26.75 7.43 -7.24
C LYS A 311 -25.90 8.65 -6.88
N LEU A 312 -25.31 8.62 -5.68
CA LEU A 312 -24.31 9.59 -5.26
C LEU A 312 -22.99 9.27 -5.94
N LYS A 313 -22.44 10.22 -6.69
CA LYS A 313 -21.15 10.10 -7.37
C LYS A 313 -20.27 11.28 -7.05
N THR A 314 -18.97 11.04 -7.06
CA THR A 314 -17.94 12.08 -6.96
C THR A 314 -17.75 12.69 -8.36
N CYS A 315 -17.88 14.00 -8.49
CA CYS A 315 -17.97 14.68 -9.80
C CYS A 315 -17.12 15.95 -9.87
N LEU A 316 -16.52 16.18 -11.04
CA LEU A 316 -16.11 17.52 -11.47
C LEU A 316 -17.31 18.25 -12.05
N ILE A 317 -17.51 19.48 -11.59
CA ILE A 317 -18.61 20.31 -12.05
C ILE A 317 -18.01 21.54 -12.74
N PRO A 318 -17.93 21.52 -14.09
CA PRO A 318 -17.39 22.64 -14.84
C PRO A 318 -18.09 23.95 -14.43
N ILE A 319 -17.32 25.03 -14.40
CA ILE A 319 -17.76 26.39 -13.99
C ILE A 319 -18.04 26.52 -12.49
N ALA A 320 -18.75 25.57 -11.86
CA ALA A 320 -19.03 25.62 -10.43
C ALA A 320 -17.76 25.51 -9.57
N GLY A 321 -16.70 24.87 -10.09
CA GLY A 321 -15.38 24.83 -9.46
C GLY A 321 -14.71 26.20 -9.28
N PHE A 322 -15.20 27.28 -9.91
CA PHE A 322 -14.69 28.65 -9.68
C PHE A 322 -15.34 29.34 -8.46
N LEU A 323 -16.36 28.74 -7.85
CA LEU A 323 -17.05 29.33 -6.69
C LEU A 323 -16.25 29.05 -5.41
N ASN A 324 -15.58 30.05 -4.86
CA ASN A 324 -14.80 29.91 -3.63
C ASN A 324 -15.68 29.71 -2.38
N HIS A 325 -15.03 29.32 -1.27
CA HIS A 325 -15.67 29.20 0.04
C HIS A 325 -15.68 30.48 0.87
N SER A 326 -16.66 30.60 1.75
CA SER A 326 -16.75 31.61 2.81
C SER A 326 -17.52 31.06 4.01
N ILE A 327 -17.20 31.54 5.21
CA ILE A 327 -17.98 31.28 6.44
C ILE A 327 -19.43 31.80 6.35
N CYS A 328 -19.70 32.71 5.42
CA CYS A 328 -21.04 33.21 5.11
C CYS A 328 -21.30 32.98 3.61
N PRO A 329 -21.47 31.73 3.17
CA PRO A 329 -21.59 31.41 1.75
C PRO A 329 -22.92 31.93 1.19
N HIS A 330 -22.97 32.13 -0.12
CA HIS A 330 -24.19 32.49 -0.83
C HIS A 330 -25.01 31.25 -1.19
N ILE A 331 -24.35 30.15 -1.49
CA ILE A 331 -24.98 28.90 -1.92
C ILE A 331 -24.66 27.81 -0.89
N ILE A 332 -25.69 27.21 -0.32
CA ILE A 332 -25.57 26.13 0.69
C ILE A 332 -26.22 24.84 0.20
N HIS A 333 -27.25 24.96 -0.65
CA HIS A 333 -28.01 23.82 -1.14
C HIS A 333 -27.64 23.53 -2.59
N TYR A 334 -26.91 22.44 -2.80
CA TYR A 334 -26.50 21.90 -4.09
C TYR A 334 -26.25 20.39 -3.94
N GLY A 335 -25.78 19.73 -5.00
CA GLY A 335 -25.38 18.31 -4.95
C GLY A 335 -26.48 17.31 -5.33
N ARG A 336 -27.60 17.76 -5.90
CA ARG A 336 -28.60 16.86 -6.51
C ARG A 336 -29.11 17.41 -7.84
N VAL A 337 -29.07 16.59 -8.87
CA VAL A 337 -29.65 16.92 -10.18
C VAL A 337 -31.16 16.93 -10.07
N ASP A 338 -31.76 18.04 -10.47
CA ASP A 338 -33.20 18.20 -10.59
C ASP A 338 -33.71 17.34 -11.75
N LEU A 339 -34.61 16.39 -11.47
CA LEU A 339 -35.09 15.42 -12.47
C LEU A 339 -35.90 16.07 -13.60
N SER A 340 -36.61 17.16 -13.31
CA SER A 340 -37.48 17.83 -14.29
C SER A 340 -36.68 18.61 -15.32
N THR A 341 -35.62 19.29 -14.88
CA THR A 341 -34.76 20.14 -15.71
C THR A 341 -33.49 19.45 -16.16
N LYS A 342 -33.19 18.25 -15.61
CA LYS A 342 -31.93 17.51 -15.78
C LYS A 342 -30.69 18.38 -15.52
N SER A 343 -30.77 19.27 -14.54
CA SER A 343 -29.72 20.23 -14.23
C SER A 343 -29.35 20.24 -12.75
N LEU A 344 -28.08 20.50 -12.44
CA LEU A 344 -27.65 20.80 -11.08
C LEU A 344 -27.83 22.30 -10.83
N LYS A 345 -28.59 22.65 -9.79
CA LYS A 345 -28.91 24.03 -9.45
C LYS A 345 -28.12 24.49 -8.24
N PHE A 346 -27.53 25.68 -8.33
CA PHE A 346 -26.80 26.36 -7.26
C PHE A 346 -27.62 27.57 -6.80
N GLN A 347 -28.62 27.31 -5.96
CA GLN A 347 -29.54 28.36 -5.53
C GLN A 347 -28.94 29.22 -4.42
N LEU A 348 -29.15 30.53 -4.52
CA LEU A 348 -28.69 31.48 -3.50
C LEU A 348 -29.56 31.35 -2.24
N SER A 349 -28.92 31.07 -1.11
CA SER A 349 -29.46 31.13 0.25
C SER A 349 -29.39 32.54 0.86
N ARG A 350 -28.55 33.43 0.30
CA ARG A 350 -28.52 34.87 0.64
C ARG A 350 -28.22 35.75 -0.58
N PRO A 351 -28.60 37.05 -0.56
CA PRO A 351 -28.35 37.95 -1.69
C PRO A 351 -26.87 38.11 -2.02
N CYS A 352 -26.55 38.21 -3.31
CA CYS A 352 -25.25 38.58 -3.86
C CYS A 352 -25.45 39.81 -4.77
N LYS A 353 -24.78 40.94 -4.49
CA LYS A 353 -24.93 42.14 -5.31
C LYS A 353 -24.04 42.10 -6.54
N ARG A 354 -24.36 42.92 -7.54
CA ARG A 354 -23.54 43.07 -8.74
C ARG A 354 -22.12 43.53 -8.36
N GLY A 355 -21.12 42.79 -8.82
CA GLY A 355 -19.70 43.06 -8.53
C GLY A 355 -19.18 42.40 -7.25
N GLU A 356 -20.04 41.78 -6.44
CA GLU A 356 -19.61 40.97 -5.30
C GLU A 356 -19.21 39.56 -5.76
N GLN A 357 -18.27 38.95 -5.03
CA GLN A 357 -17.93 37.55 -5.23
C GLN A 357 -19.04 36.67 -4.67
N CYS A 358 -19.55 35.74 -5.50
CA CYS A 358 -20.49 34.71 -5.06
C CYS A 358 -19.70 33.53 -4.47
N TYR A 359 -20.15 33.03 -3.31
CA TYR A 359 -19.45 32.01 -2.54
C TYR A 359 -20.31 30.76 -2.37
N LEU A 360 -19.67 29.59 -2.39
CA LEU A 360 -20.27 28.29 -2.16
C LEU A 360 -19.86 27.76 -0.78
N SER A 361 -20.75 27.04 -0.10
CA SER A 361 -20.36 26.28 1.09
C SER A 361 -19.63 25.01 0.68
N TYR A 362 -18.35 24.85 1.01
CA TYR A 362 -17.63 23.59 0.78
C TYR A 362 -18.00 22.55 1.85
N GLY A 363 -18.39 23.03 3.03
CA GLY A 363 -18.80 22.21 4.15
C GLY A 363 -18.52 22.91 5.47
N ASN A 364 -18.87 22.23 6.56
CA ASN A 364 -18.69 22.72 7.92
C ASN A 364 -17.35 22.20 8.47
N PHE A 365 -16.25 22.68 7.89
CA PHE A 365 -14.92 22.16 8.18
C PHE A 365 -14.10 23.10 9.08
N PRO A 366 -13.23 22.54 9.95
CA PRO A 366 -12.25 23.33 10.68
C PRO A 366 -11.16 23.89 9.74
N GLY A 367 -10.48 24.94 10.18
CA GLY A 367 -9.36 25.54 9.45
C GLY A 367 -8.25 24.54 9.11
N SER A 368 -8.01 23.54 9.96
CA SER A 368 -7.06 22.45 9.67
C SER A 368 -7.41 21.72 8.38
N HIS A 369 -8.69 21.36 8.20
CA HIS A 369 -9.17 20.68 7.01
C HIS A 369 -9.09 21.56 5.76
N PHE A 370 -9.39 22.87 5.86
CA PHE A 370 -9.24 23.79 4.73
C PHE A 370 -7.78 24.00 4.32
N VAL A 371 -6.86 24.03 5.29
CA VAL A 371 -5.42 24.09 5.01
C VAL A 371 -4.97 22.81 4.32
N THR A 372 -5.34 21.63 4.85
CA THR A 372 -4.89 20.33 4.33
C THR A 372 -5.45 20.00 2.95
N PHE A 373 -6.75 20.19 2.71
CA PHE A 373 -7.40 19.67 1.49
C PHE A 373 -7.76 20.75 0.48
N TYR A 374 -7.72 22.03 0.85
CA TYR A 374 -8.11 23.14 -0.04
C TYR A 374 -7.05 24.24 -0.17
N GLY A 375 -5.97 24.21 0.62
CA GLY A 375 -4.85 25.16 0.51
C GLY A 375 -5.20 26.61 0.86
N PHE A 376 -6.21 26.85 1.71
CA PHE A 376 -6.54 28.19 2.21
C PHE A 376 -7.12 28.15 3.63
N LEU A 377 -7.17 29.32 4.29
CA LEU A 377 -7.89 29.50 5.56
C LEU A 377 -9.06 30.48 5.35
N PRO A 378 -10.29 30.15 5.77
CA PRO A 378 -11.42 31.06 5.64
C PRO A 378 -11.18 32.40 6.36
N LYS A 379 -11.66 33.49 5.77
CA LYS A 379 -11.61 34.81 6.43
C LYS A 379 -12.72 34.96 7.45
N GLY A 380 -12.37 35.40 8.66
CA GLY A 380 -13.28 35.64 9.78
C GLY A 380 -13.22 34.54 10.85
N ASP A 381 -14.08 34.64 11.86
CA ASP A 381 -14.13 33.67 12.95
C ASP A 381 -14.99 32.46 12.52
N ASN A 382 -14.34 31.38 12.08
CA ASN A 382 -15.00 30.15 11.69
C ASN A 382 -15.50 29.39 12.94
N PRO A 383 -16.82 29.14 13.09
CA PRO A 383 -17.36 28.47 14.28
C PRO A 383 -16.94 27.00 14.42
N TYR A 384 -16.37 26.41 13.37
CA TYR A 384 -15.90 25.03 13.33
C TYR A 384 -14.42 24.89 13.68
N ASP A 385 -13.68 25.98 13.90
CA ASP A 385 -12.27 25.90 14.31
C ASP A 385 -12.15 25.34 15.72
N VAL A 386 -11.51 24.18 15.83
CA VAL A 386 -11.29 23.44 17.08
C VAL A 386 -9.85 22.92 17.17
N ILE A 387 -9.39 22.71 18.41
CA ILE A 387 -8.18 21.96 18.75
C ILE A 387 -8.66 20.66 19.41
N PRO A 388 -8.42 19.49 18.80
CA PRO A 388 -8.68 18.21 19.44
C PRO A 388 -7.67 17.94 20.56
N LEU A 389 -8.13 17.34 21.65
CA LEU A 389 -7.33 16.92 22.80
C LEU A 389 -7.68 15.48 23.14
N ASP A 390 -6.70 14.60 23.13
CA ASP A 390 -6.87 13.23 23.60
C ASP A 390 -6.46 13.15 25.07
N ILE A 391 -7.38 12.70 25.93
CA ILE A 391 -7.19 12.58 27.38
C ILE A 391 -7.46 11.14 27.78
N ASP A 392 -6.58 10.57 28.62
CA ASP A 392 -6.75 9.22 29.15
C ASP A 392 -8.11 9.08 29.85
N ALA A 393 -8.89 8.07 29.48
CA ALA A 393 -10.15 7.78 30.14
C ALA A 393 -9.88 7.20 31.53
N PRO A 394 -10.62 7.60 32.58
CA PRO A 394 -10.61 6.85 33.83
C PRO A 394 -11.10 5.42 33.53
N LEU A 395 -10.35 4.42 33.96
CA LEU A 395 -10.70 3.00 33.84
C LEU A 395 -12.05 2.76 34.54
N ALA A 396 -13.15 2.78 33.79
CA ALA A 396 -14.44 2.35 34.33
C ALA A 396 -14.40 0.83 34.49
N GLU A 397 -14.65 0.33 35.70
CA GLU A 397 -14.77 -1.10 36.02
C GLU A 397 -15.99 -1.80 35.39
N ASP A 398 -16.71 -1.17 34.44
CA ASP A 398 -17.86 -1.78 33.77
C ASP A 398 -17.48 -2.43 32.43
N ILE A 399 -17.25 -3.74 32.52
CA ILE A 399 -17.05 -4.67 31.41
C ILE A 399 -18.37 -4.81 30.62
N SER A 400 -18.67 -3.88 29.71
CA SER A 400 -19.66 -4.15 28.63
C SER A 400 -19.62 -3.18 27.44
N ALA A 401 -18.45 -2.73 27.00
CA ALA A 401 -18.32 -2.21 25.64
C ALA A 401 -16.87 -2.37 25.15
N GLN A 402 -16.62 -3.39 24.34
CA GLN A 402 -15.41 -3.47 23.53
C GLN A 402 -15.51 -2.41 22.42
N SER A 403 -14.83 -1.28 22.60
CA SER A 403 -14.33 -0.46 21.50
C SER A 403 -12.96 0.09 21.86
N ALA A 404 -12.06 0.03 20.89
CA ALA A 404 -10.63 0.26 21.01
C ALA A 404 -10.21 1.66 21.51
N SER A 405 -9.03 1.69 22.15
CA SER A 405 -8.28 2.83 22.71
C SER A 405 -8.86 3.42 24.01
N GLY A 406 -8.07 3.40 25.09
CA GLY A 406 -8.46 3.91 26.41
C GLY A 406 -8.48 5.44 26.52
N TRP A 407 -8.66 6.16 25.42
CA TRP A 407 -8.56 7.62 25.33
C TRP A 407 -9.93 8.22 24.98
N THR A 408 -10.21 9.40 25.53
CA THR A 408 -11.38 10.21 25.18
C THR A 408 -10.93 11.47 24.43
N THR A 409 -11.44 11.65 23.21
CA THR A 409 -11.16 12.84 22.42
C THR A 409 -12.13 13.97 22.78
N HIS A 410 -11.58 15.05 23.31
CA HIS A 410 -12.27 16.31 23.57
C HIS A 410 -11.90 17.35 22.51
N MET A 411 -12.70 18.42 22.40
CA MET A 411 -12.43 19.52 21.47
C MET A 411 -12.59 20.86 22.17
N VAL A 412 -11.66 21.78 21.89
CA VAL A 412 -11.73 23.16 22.37
C VAL A 412 -11.74 24.14 21.21
N ARG A 413 -12.46 25.26 21.33
CA ARG A 413 -12.50 26.37 20.37
C ARG A 413 -12.28 27.72 21.03
N GLY A 414 -12.08 28.77 20.24
CA GLY A 414 -11.91 30.13 20.74
C GLY A 414 -13.05 30.62 21.65
N THR A 415 -12.72 31.18 22.81
CA THR A 415 -13.72 31.64 23.80
C THR A 415 -14.55 32.84 23.31
N TRP A 416 -14.06 33.57 22.30
CA TRP A 416 -14.80 34.66 21.63
C TRP A 416 -16.09 34.22 20.94
N LEU A 417 -16.27 32.92 20.68
CA LEU A 417 -17.50 32.35 20.14
C LEU A 417 -18.58 32.12 21.22
N SER A 418 -18.24 32.22 22.50
CA SER A 418 -19.20 32.11 23.60
C SER A 418 -20.10 33.34 23.67
N LYS A 419 -21.43 33.11 23.74
CA LYS A 419 -22.42 34.17 23.95
C LYS A 419 -22.55 34.59 25.42
N ASN A 420 -22.12 33.73 26.35
CA ASN A 420 -22.25 33.99 27.78
C ASN A 420 -20.94 34.57 28.31
N LYS A 421 -20.95 35.87 28.62
CA LYS A 421 -19.81 36.60 29.19
C LYS A 421 -19.72 36.52 30.72
N GLU A 422 -20.76 36.00 31.38
CA GLU A 422 -20.83 35.92 32.85
C GLU A 422 -20.07 34.72 33.41
N HIS A 423 -19.81 33.71 32.57
CA HIS A 423 -19.07 32.50 32.94
C HIS A 423 -17.94 32.27 31.92
N PRO A 424 -16.70 32.63 32.28
CA PRO A 424 -15.56 32.66 31.36
C PRO A 424 -15.24 31.34 30.66
N LEU A 425 -15.66 30.20 31.26
CA LEU A 425 -15.31 28.84 30.83
C LEU A 425 -16.44 28.11 30.06
N ASN A 426 -17.60 28.73 29.84
CA ASN A 426 -18.77 28.09 29.21
C ASN A 426 -18.58 27.65 27.73
N GLY A 427 -17.38 27.81 27.17
CA GLY A 427 -17.02 27.37 25.81
C GLY A 427 -16.71 25.87 25.68
N PHE A 428 -16.50 25.13 26.78
CA PHE A 428 -15.94 23.76 26.77
C PHE A 428 -16.72 22.70 27.61
N PRO A 429 -18.06 22.63 27.57
CA PRO A 429 -18.83 21.85 28.54
C PRO A 429 -18.43 20.36 28.66
N PRO A 430 -18.17 19.59 27.58
CA PRO A 430 -17.80 18.19 27.71
C PRO A 430 -16.43 17.97 28.38
N LEU A 431 -15.44 18.80 28.05
CA LEU A 431 -14.11 18.73 28.65
C LEU A 431 -14.16 19.10 30.14
N LEU A 432 -14.89 20.17 30.48
CA LEU A 432 -15.04 20.60 31.87
C LEU A 432 -15.77 19.56 32.71
N SER A 433 -16.81 18.92 32.16
CA SER A 433 -17.50 17.83 32.86
C SER A 433 -16.59 16.63 33.11
N HIS A 434 -15.76 16.26 32.12
CA HIS A 434 -14.82 15.15 32.24
C HIS A 434 -13.72 15.43 33.27
N LEU A 435 -13.04 16.57 33.15
CA LEU A 435 -12.00 16.97 34.09
C LEU A 435 -12.56 17.14 35.52
N ARG A 436 -13.77 17.69 35.67
CA ARG A 436 -14.42 17.81 36.98
C ARG A 436 -14.68 16.43 37.60
N ALA A 437 -15.12 15.44 36.82
CA ALA A 437 -15.32 14.07 37.30
C ALA A 437 -14.00 13.42 37.75
N ILE A 438 -12.90 13.61 37.02
CA ILE A 438 -11.57 13.11 37.41
C ILE A 438 -11.09 13.74 38.72
N ILE A 439 -11.26 15.06 38.86
CA ILE A 439 -10.84 15.80 40.06
C ILE A 439 -11.70 15.40 41.27
N GLU A 440 -13.01 15.24 41.08
CA GLU A 440 -13.94 14.83 42.14
C GLU A 440 -13.63 13.41 42.68
N ASP A 441 -13.09 12.52 41.85
CA ASP A 441 -12.68 11.16 42.24
C ASP A 441 -11.33 11.13 42.99
N ALA A 442 -10.47 12.12 42.76
CA ALA A 442 -9.11 12.16 43.30
C ALA A 442 -8.98 12.79 44.71
N GLU A 443 -9.92 13.62 45.17
CA GLU A 443 -9.79 14.40 46.41
C GLU A 443 -10.56 13.85 47.64
N ASN A 444 -9.86 13.75 48.78
CA ASN A 444 -10.43 13.49 50.12
C ASN A 444 -10.52 14.78 50.97
N GLN A 445 -11.66 14.97 51.66
CA GLN A 445 -12.15 16.08 52.50
C GLN A 445 -11.38 17.45 52.57
N PRO A 446 -12.11 18.59 52.45
CA PRO A 446 -11.52 19.92 52.34
C PRO A 446 -11.01 20.52 53.67
N PRO A 447 -10.03 21.46 53.64
CA PRO A 447 -9.60 22.25 54.79
C PRO A 447 -10.70 23.20 55.33
N PRO A 448 -10.64 23.61 56.61
CA PRO A 448 -11.69 24.41 57.22
C PRO A 448 -11.73 25.85 56.70
N GLY A 449 -12.86 26.25 56.09
CA GLY A 449 -13.17 27.64 55.72
C GLY A 449 -13.39 27.92 54.23
N ILE A 450 -13.17 26.94 53.35
CA ILE A 450 -13.40 27.04 51.91
C ILE A 450 -14.52 26.07 51.49
N SER A 451 -15.38 26.48 50.55
CA SER A 451 -16.39 25.58 50.01
C SER A 451 -15.72 24.53 49.12
N ARG A 452 -16.02 23.23 49.32
CA ARG A 452 -15.54 22.12 48.47
C ARG A 452 -15.73 22.40 46.97
N LYS A 453 -16.78 23.15 46.62
CA LYS A 453 -17.07 23.54 45.23
C LYS A 453 -16.03 24.51 44.65
N ASP A 454 -15.53 25.45 45.45
CA ASP A 454 -14.58 26.47 44.98
C ASP A 454 -13.17 25.88 44.82
N GLU A 455 -12.82 24.88 45.63
CA GLU A 455 -11.57 24.09 45.48
C GLU A 455 -11.57 23.26 44.20
N ILE A 456 -12.66 22.52 43.94
CA ILE A 456 -12.82 21.74 42.70
C ILE A 456 -12.74 22.66 41.47
N GLU A 457 -13.41 23.81 41.49
CA GLU A 457 -13.33 24.77 40.38
C GLU A 457 -11.92 25.37 40.23
N ARG A 458 -11.20 25.65 41.32
CA ARG A 458 -9.80 26.11 41.24
C ARG A 458 -8.88 25.04 40.64
N ALA A 459 -8.96 23.80 41.14
CA ALA A 459 -8.17 22.68 40.64
C ALA A 459 -8.45 22.40 39.16
N LEU A 460 -9.72 22.55 38.73
CA LEU A 460 -10.14 22.43 37.34
C LEU A 460 -9.46 23.49 36.46
N ILE A 461 -9.46 24.75 36.91
CA ILE A 461 -8.82 25.84 36.16
C ILE A 461 -7.30 25.66 36.08
N GLU A 462 -6.66 25.30 37.18
CA GLU A 462 -5.21 25.03 37.22
C GLU A 462 -4.82 23.87 36.30
N THR A 463 -5.65 22.83 36.21
CA THR A 463 -5.48 21.71 35.27
C THR A 463 -5.59 22.16 33.82
N ILE A 464 -6.55 23.03 33.49
CA ILE A 464 -6.67 23.58 32.14
C ILE A 464 -5.43 24.41 31.79
N ILE A 465 -4.95 25.25 32.72
CA ILE A 465 -3.74 26.04 32.52
C ILE A 465 -2.52 25.14 32.30
N SER A 466 -2.37 24.05 33.06
CA SER A 466 -1.25 23.11 32.93
C SER A 466 -1.25 22.36 31.60
N ILE A 467 -2.43 22.13 30.99
CA ILE A 467 -2.56 21.55 29.65
C ILE A 467 -2.15 22.58 28.57
N PHE A 468 -2.67 23.81 28.65
CA PHE A 468 -2.58 24.76 27.54
C PHE A 468 -1.31 25.63 27.54
N ASN A 469 -0.65 25.85 28.67
CA ASN A 469 0.61 26.60 28.72
C ASN A 469 1.74 25.93 27.91
N PRO A 470 2.03 24.62 28.10
CA PRO A 470 3.03 23.94 27.28
C PRO A 470 2.69 23.94 25.78
N MET A 471 1.40 23.81 25.44
CA MET A 471 0.95 23.91 24.05
C MET A 471 1.25 25.29 23.46
N MET A 472 0.97 26.37 24.20
CA MET A 472 1.29 27.74 23.77
C MET A 472 2.80 27.93 23.56
N GLU A 473 3.62 27.47 24.50
CA GLU A 473 5.08 27.56 24.42
C GLU A 473 5.64 26.80 23.22
N SER A 474 5.12 25.59 22.96
CA SER A 474 5.54 24.75 21.84
C SER A 474 5.30 25.38 20.47
N LEU A 475 4.29 26.26 20.36
CA LEU A 475 4.01 26.98 19.13
C LEU A 475 5.14 27.98 18.83
N GLY A 476 5.89 28.51 19.80
CA GLY A 476 7.01 29.43 19.53
C GLY A 476 6.60 30.74 18.82
N ASN A 477 7.55 31.61 18.45
CA ASN A 477 7.24 32.92 17.87
C ASN A 477 6.94 32.86 16.35
N SER A 478 5.99 33.69 15.93
CA SER A 478 5.53 33.80 14.53
C SER A 478 6.17 35.00 13.81
N ASP A 479 6.92 35.83 14.54
CA ASP A 479 7.54 37.06 14.07
C ASP A 479 8.96 36.83 13.53
N ASP A 480 9.49 35.60 13.67
CA ASP A 480 10.81 35.21 13.17
C ASP A 480 10.85 35.07 11.63
N PHE A 481 9.70 35.17 10.96
CA PHE A 481 9.55 35.01 9.51
C PHE A 481 9.15 36.33 8.84
N ASP A 482 9.87 36.72 7.78
CA ASP A 482 9.50 37.85 6.91
C ASP A 482 8.24 37.47 6.09
N ARG A 483 7.06 37.84 6.61
CA ARG A 483 5.78 37.50 6.00
C ARG A 483 5.58 38.10 4.62
N GLU A 484 6.17 39.25 4.31
CA GLU A 484 5.98 39.85 2.99
C GLU A 484 6.72 39.06 1.91
N LYS A 485 7.94 38.62 2.22
CA LYS A 485 8.81 37.86 1.30
C LYS A 485 8.56 36.35 1.28
N SER A 486 7.75 35.82 2.19
CA SER A 486 7.46 34.38 2.28
C SER A 486 6.56 33.86 1.15
N SER A 487 6.70 32.57 0.82
CA SER A 487 5.79 31.86 -0.11
C SER A 487 4.36 31.78 0.42
N TRP A 488 3.40 31.44 -0.45
CA TRP A 488 2.00 31.26 -0.03
C TRP A 488 1.85 30.19 1.05
N ASP A 489 2.53 29.06 0.92
CA ASP A 489 2.40 27.94 1.84
C ASP A 489 2.94 28.30 3.23
N VAL A 490 4.06 29.03 3.29
CA VAL A 490 4.59 29.56 4.55
C VAL A 490 3.63 30.56 5.18
N LYS A 491 3.03 31.46 4.38
CA LYS A 491 2.00 32.41 4.86
C LYS A 491 0.79 31.67 5.42
N LEU A 492 0.33 30.61 4.75
CA LEU A 492 -0.82 29.82 5.17
C LEU A 492 -0.54 29.06 6.48
N ALA A 493 0.63 28.43 6.60
CA ALA A 493 1.07 27.75 7.81
C ALA A 493 1.17 28.72 8.99
N LEU A 494 1.74 29.93 8.78
CA LEU A 494 1.80 30.97 9.80
C LEU A 494 0.41 31.46 10.21
N ASN A 495 -0.51 31.66 9.28
CA ASN A 495 -1.88 32.06 9.58
C ASN A 495 -2.64 30.99 10.40
N TYR A 496 -2.45 29.71 10.08
CA TYR A 496 -3.02 28.61 10.84
C TYR A 496 -2.42 28.53 12.25
N LYS A 497 -1.11 28.72 12.37
CA LYS A 497 -0.41 28.79 13.66
C LYS A 497 -0.91 29.95 14.52
N ASP A 498 -1.13 31.13 13.94
CA ASP A 498 -1.72 32.28 14.63
C ASP A 498 -3.14 32.01 15.11
N LEU A 499 -3.95 31.31 14.32
CA LEU A 499 -5.28 30.86 14.72
C LEU A 499 -5.21 29.95 15.96
N GLN A 500 -4.32 28.95 15.97
CA GLN A 500 -4.14 28.05 17.11
C GLN A 500 -3.71 28.83 18.36
N LYS A 501 -2.72 29.73 18.24
CA LYS A 501 -2.31 30.63 19.33
C LYS A 501 -3.47 31.45 19.85
N ARG A 502 -4.25 32.07 18.96
CA ARG A 502 -5.40 32.89 19.34
C ARG A 502 -6.42 32.07 20.15
N ILE A 503 -6.72 30.84 19.73
CA ILE A 503 -7.60 29.92 20.48
C ILE A 503 -7.02 29.69 21.88
N ILE A 504 -5.77 29.24 21.99
CA ILE A 504 -5.16 28.92 23.29
C ILE A 504 -5.06 30.15 24.20
N SER A 505 -4.63 31.31 23.67
CA SER A 505 -4.59 32.58 24.41
C SER A 505 -5.96 32.95 24.97
N SER A 506 -7.02 32.73 24.18
CA SER A 506 -8.38 33.04 24.62
C SER A 506 -8.88 32.13 25.75
N ILE A 507 -8.39 30.88 25.79
CA ILE A 507 -8.67 29.92 26.86
C ILE A 507 -7.96 30.34 28.13
N LEU A 508 -6.65 30.59 28.05
CA LEU A 508 -5.83 31.00 29.19
C LEU A 508 -6.35 32.32 29.81
N ALA A 509 -6.70 33.30 28.97
CA ALA A 509 -7.30 34.55 29.46
C ALA A 509 -8.64 34.32 30.18
N SER A 510 -9.48 33.38 29.70
CA SER A 510 -10.70 32.98 30.39
C SER A 510 -10.42 32.29 31.72
N CYS A 511 -9.38 31.46 31.81
CA CYS A 511 -8.92 30.84 33.05
C CYS A 511 -8.46 31.89 34.08
N ASP A 512 -7.68 32.88 33.65
CA ASP A 512 -7.21 33.97 34.53
C ASP A 512 -8.38 34.77 35.11
N ILE A 513 -9.38 35.11 34.28
CA ILE A 513 -10.60 35.80 34.73
C ILE A 513 -11.36 34.91 35.72
N ALA A 514 -11.48 33.61 35.44
CA ALA A 514 -12.19 32.68 36.32
C ALA A 514 -11.49 32.53 37.70
N LEU A 515 -10.16 32.48 37.75
CA LEU A 515 -9.39 32.47 39.00
C LEU A 515 -9.60 33.74 39.83
N GLN A 516 -9.63 34.90 39.18
CA GLN A 516 -9.92 36.19 39.85
C GLN A 516 -11.34 36.27 40.41
N MET A 517 -12.29 35.53 39.85
CA MET A 517 -13.65 35.45 40.38
C MET A 517 -13.79 34.51 41.59
N LEU A 518 -12.81 33.60 41.80
CA LEU A 518 -12.75 32.66 42.92
C LEU A 518 -11.88 33.15 44.09
N SER A 519 -11.14 34.25 43.91
CA SER A 519 -10.34 34.93 44.95
C SER A 519 -11.18 35.98 45.68
#